data_AF-A0A958C129-F1
#
_entry.id   AF-A0A958C129-F1
#
_cell.length_a   1.000
_cell.length_b   1.000
_cell.length_c   1.000
_cell.angle_alpha   90.00
_cell.angle_beta   90.00
_cell.angle_gamma   90.00
#
_symmetry.space_group_name_H-M   'P 1'
#
loop_
_entity.id
_entity.type
_entity.pdbx_description
1 polymer ?
#
loop_
_entity_poly.entity_id
_entity_poly.type
_entity_poly.pdbx_seq_one_letter_code
_entity_poly.pdbx_strand_id
1 'polypeptide(L)'
;MKQTSLILLLNFIVAACLAGSAASAQENGFDLQAAIDAAAPGAVIDVPPGVYRQNLVIAKPITLAGLDWPVIDGGNQGNVIEINQAPDVTIRGLVIRNSGSR
;
A
#
# COMPACT_ATOMS: atom_id res chain seq x y z
N MET A 1 31.20 -49.29 -26.89
CA MET A 1 29.75 -49.37 -26.63
C MET A 1 29.53 -49.07 -25.16
N LYS A 2 28.91 -48.01 -24.67
CA LYS A 2 28.12 -46.92 -25.26
C LYS A 2 28.28 -45.71 -24.32
N GLN A 3 28.55 -44.55 -24.90
CA GLN A 3 28.53 -43.26 -24.22
C GLN A 3 27.09 -42.85 -23.89
N THR A 4 26.56 -43.28 -22.75
CA THR A 4 25.16 -42.94 -22.38
C THR A 4 24.99 -42.40 -20.96
N SER A 5 26.07 -42.10 -20.23
CA SER A 5 26.00 -41.72 -18.79
C SER A 5 25.96 -40.22 -18.44
N LEU A 6 25.88 -39.27 -19.39
CA LEU A 6 26.08 -37.84 -19.05
C LEU A 6 24.99 -36.84 -19.48
N ILE A 7 23.87 -37.28 -20.09
CA ILE A 7 22.85 -36.34 -20.61
C ILE A 7 21.58 -36.27 -19.73
N LEU A 8 21.44 -37.15 -18.72
CA LEU A 8 20.24 -37.22 -17.88
C LEU A 8 20.34 -36.50 -16.52
N LEU A 9 21.24 -35.52 -16.38
CA LEU A 9 21.26 -34.59 -15.23
C LEU A 9 20.99 -33.13 -15.63
N LEU A 10 20.96 -32.83 -16.93
CA LEU A 10 20.78 -31.46 -17.44
C LEU A 10 19.31 -31.07 -17.65
N ASN A 11 18.35 -31.95 -17.31
CA ASN A 11 16.91 -31.69 -17.45
C ASN A 11 16.18 -31.50 -16.10
N PHE A 12 16.91 -31.41 -14.99
CA PHE A 12 16.31 -31.18 -13.67
C PHE A 12 16.63 -29.81 -13.05
N ILE A 13 17.47 -28.99 -13.70
CA ILE A 13 17.93 -27.70 -13.17
C ILE A 13 17.23 -26.49 -13.83
N VAL A 14 16.41 -26.68 -14.87
CA VAL A 14 15.82 -25.57 -15.64
C VAL A 14 14.36 -25.25 -15.25
N ALA A 15 13.84 -25.81 -14.15
CA ALA A 15 12.48 -25.52 -13.66
C ALA A 15 12.45 -24.60 -12.41
N ALA A 16 13.54 -23.90 -12.10
CA ALA A 16 13.70 -23.18 -10.83
C ALA A 16 13.54 -21.64 -10.90
N CYS A 17 13.19 -21.03 -12.04
CA CYS A 17 13.23 -19.56 -12.17
C CYS A 17 11.99 -18.90 -12.78
N LEU A 18 10.79 -19.41 -12.48
CA LEU A 18 9.54 -18.66 -12.71
C LEU A 18 8.58 -18.73 -11.53
N ALA A 19 9.11 -18.86 -10.31
CA ALA A 19 8.39 -18.38 -9.14
C ALA A 19 8.46 -16.84 -9.19
N GLY A 20 7.59 -16.24 -10.00
CA GLY A 20 7.29 -14.82 -9.88
C GLY A 20 6.80 -14.62 -8.46
N SER A 21 7.67 -14.11 -7.60
CA SER A 21 7.30 -13.58 -6.31
C SER A 21 6.36 -12.43 -6.62
N ALA A 22 5.05 -12.71 -6.65
CA ALA A 22 4.04 -11.71 -6.46
C ALA A 22 4.42 -11.07 -5.13
N ALA A 23 5.01 -9.87 -5.20
CA ALA A 23 5.35 -9.09 -4.05
C ALA A 23 4.07 -9.02 -3.22
N SER A 24 4.03 -9.78 -2.13
CA SER A 24 2.97 -9.73 -1.15
C SER A 24 2.85 -8.26 -0.80
N ALA A 25 1.75 -7.62 -1.21
CA ALA A 25 1.48 -6.25 -0.86
C ALA A 25 1.64 -6.20 0.65
N GLN A 26 2.69 -5.52 1.11
CA GLN A 26 2.98 -5.36 2.51
C GLN A 26 1.75 -4.67 3.10
N GLU A 27 0.85 -5.46 3.68
CA GLU A 27 -0.19 -4.96 4.55
C GLU A 27 0.58 -4.50 5.77
N ASN A 28 1.01 -3.25 5.77
CA ASN A 28 1.43 -2.62 7.00
C ASN A 28 0.25 -2.80 7.95
N GLY A 29 0.43 -3.49 9.07
CA GLY A 29 -0.55 -3.57 10.16
C GLY A 29 -0.81 -2.22 10.83
N PHE A 30 -0.47 -1.13 10.16
CA PHE A 30 -0.73 0.24 10.54
C PHE A 30 -2.13 0.61 10.07
N ASP A 31 -3.05 0.65 11.03
CA ASP A 31 -4.41 1.13 10.79
C ASP A 31 -4.41 2.66 10.72
N LEU A 32 -4.42 3.17 9.48
CA LEU A 32 -4.34 4.59 9.20
C LEU A 32 -5.60 5.35 9.68
N GLN A 33 -6.79 4.75 9.57
CA GLN A 33 -8.01 5.39 10.08
C GLN A 33 -7.98 5.47 11.61
N ALA A 34 -7.57 4.40 12.29
CA ALA A 34 -7.42 4.42 13.74
C ALA A 34 -6.41 5.49 14.21
N ALA A 35 -5.31 5.68 13.46
CA ALA A 35 -4.34 6.74 13.75
C ALA A 35 -4.95 8.15 13.59
N ILE A 36 -5.78 8.37 12.56
CA ILE A 36 -6.53 9.63 12.35
C ILE A 36 -7.52 9.88 13.49
N ASP A 37 -8.24 8.84 13.90
CA ASP A 37 -9.26 8.93 14.95
C ASP A 37 -8.64 9.22 16.32
N ALA A 38 -7.49 8.61 16.63
CA ALA A 38 -6.76 8.82 17.87
C ALA A 38 -5.99 10.18 17.92
N ALA A 39 -5.71 10.79 16.76
CA ALA A 39 -4.96 12.03 16.70
C ALA A 39 -5.70 13.22 17.32
N ALA A 40 -4.95 14.06 18.02
CA ALA A 40 -5.44 15.35 18.50
C ALA A 40 -5.59 16.35 17.34
N PRO A 41 -6.51 17.32 17.43
CA PRO A 41 -6.58 18.43 16.48
C PRO A 41 -5.23 19.15 16.35
N GLY A 42 -4.79 19.42 15.12
CA GLY A 42 -3.51 20.01 14.77
C GLY A 42 -2.34 19.03 14.71
N ALA A 43 -2.55 17.74 14.99
CA ALA A 43 -1.48 16.75 14.99
C ALA A 43 -0.92 16.47 13.59
N VAL A 44 0.32 15.99 13.56
CA VAL A 44 0.98 15.44 12.38
C VAL A 44 1.02 13.92 12.52
N ILE A 45 0.54 13.23 11.51
CA ILE A 45 0.55 11.77 11.42
C ILE A 45 1.52 11.39 10.31
N ASP A 46 2.63 10.76 10.68
CA ASP A 46 3.58 10.18 9.75
C ASP A 46 3.07 8.81 9.28
N VAL A 47 2.76 8.71 8.00
CA VAL A 47 2.23 7.48 7.39
C VAL A 47 3.41 6.66 6.86
N PRO A 48 3.68 5.47 7.42
CA PRO A 48 4.81 4.66 6.99
C PRO A 48 4.65 4.14 5.56
N PRO A 49 5.74 3.79 4.86
CA PRO A 49 5.69 3.37 3.46
C PRO A 49 4.92 2.05 3.32
N GLY A 50 3.90 2.01 2.45
CA GLY A 50 3.08 0.81 2.25
C GLY A 50 1.86 1.06 1.36
N VAL A 51 1.02 0.05 1.20
CA VAL A 51 -0.24 0.14 0.45
C VAL A 51 -1.42 -0.04 1.41
N TYR A 52 -2.24 1.00 1.53
CA TYR A 52 -3.41 1.06 2.40
C TYR A 52 -4.67 0.96 1.54
N ARG A 53 -5.34 -0.20 1.56
CA ARG A 53 -6.59 -0.43 0.83
C ARG A 53 -7.80 -0.03 1.67
N GLN A 54 -8.03 1.27 1.78
CA GLN A 54 -9.11 1.82 2.60
C GLN A 54 -9.52 3.21 2.11
N ASN A 55 -10.74 3.59 2.44
CA ASN A 55 -11.26 4.94 2.27
C ASN A 55 -11.13 5.68 3.61
N LEU A 56 -10.56 6.88 3.60
CA LEU A 56 -10.27 7.66 4.79
C LEU A 56 -11.30 8.76 5.00
N VAL A 57 -11.69 8.99 6.26
CA VAL A 57 -12.53 10.12 6.66
C VAL A 57 -11.76 10.98 7.65
N ILE A 58 -11.63 12.28 7.34
CA ILE A 58 -10.93 13.27 8.15
C ILE A 58 -11.94 14.32 8.61
N ALA A 59 -12.24 14.31 9.92
CA ALA A 59 -13.23 15.21 10.53
C ALA A 59 -12.64 16.24 11.49
N LYS A 60 -11.30 16.37 11.53
CA LYS A 60 -10.58 17.31 12.41
C LYS A 60 -9.33 17.86 11.71
N PRO A 61 -8.83 19.06 12.08
CA PRO A 61 -7.62 19.61 11.49
C PRO A 61 -6.44 18.69 11.80
N ILE A 62 -5.76 18.15 10.78
CA ILE A 62 -4.55 17.33 10.92
C ILE A 62 -3.64 17.49 9.71
N THR A 63 -2.39 17.10 9.87
CA THR A 63 -1.48 16.83 8.76
C THR A 63 -1.30 15.32 8.58
N LEU A 64 -1.58 14.81 7.39
CA LEU A 64 -1.13 13.49 6.95
C LEU A 64 0.15 13.64 6.12
N ALA A 65 1.27 13.11 6.62
CA ALA A 65 2.57 13.18 5.99
C ALA A 65 3.07 11.77 5.62
N GLY A 66 3.12 11.47 4.33
CA GLY A 66 3.63 10.17 3.88
C GLY A 66 5.15 10.09 3.91
N LEU A 67 5.66 8.98 4.45
CA LEU A 67 7.06 8.59 4.41
C LEU A 67 7.30 7.66 3.21
N ASP A 68 8.27 7.98 2.36
CA ASP A 68 8.59 7.26 1.10
C ASP A 68 7.36 6.94 0.21
N TRP A 69 6.47 7.93 0.04
CA TRP A 69 5.33 7.86 -0.87
C TRP A 69 4.40 6.65 -0.65
N PRO A 70 3.75 6.53 0.52
CA PRO A 70 2.77 5.48 0.75
C PRO A 70 1.56 5.64 -0.18
N VAL A 71 0.94 4.52 -0.52
CA VAL A 71 -0.19 4.44 -1.45
C VAL A 71 -1.49 4.26 -0.67
N ILE A 72 -2.43 5.19 -0.83
CA ILE A 72 -3.83 5.01 -0.42
C ILE A 72 -4.63 4.56 -1.65
N ASP A 73 -5.18 3.37 -1.57
CA ASP A 73 -5.87 2.68 -2.66
C ASP A 73 -7.36 2.57 -2.33
N GLY A 74 -8.19 3.35 -3.03
CA GLY A 74 -9.63 3.38 -2.80
C GLY A 74 -10.41 2.23 -3.45
N GLY A 75 -9.73 1.26 -4.05
CA GLY A 75 -10.39 0.06 -4.59
C GLY A 75 -11.39 0.32 -5.72
N ASN A 76 -11.33 1.48 -6.38
CA ASN A 76 -12.34 1.97 -7.32
C ASN A 76 -13.72 2.08 -6.67
N GLN A 77 -13.80 2.56 -5.43
CA GLN A 77 -15.04 2.76 -4.70
C GLN A 77 -15.05 4.12 -4.01
N GLY A 78 -16.07 4.94 -4.31
CA GLY A 78 -16.32 6.21 -3.61
C GLY A 78 -15.12 7.19 -3.56
N ASN A 79 -15.05 7.95 -2.47
CA ASN A 79 -13.98 8.90 -2.19
C ASN A 79 -12.83 8.19 -1.47
N VAL A 80 -11.59 8.30 -1.97
CA VAL A 80 -10.42 7.70 -1.29
C VAL A 80 -10.12 8.44 0.01
N ILE A 81 -10.21 9.77 -0.01
CA ILE A 81 -10.08 10.62 1.16
C ILE A 81 -11.25 11.61 1.16
N GLU A 82 -12.01 11.62 2.24
CA GLU A 82 -13.12 12.52 2.48
C GLU A 82 -12.81 13.45 3.65
N ILE A 83 -12.92 14.76 3.43
CA ILE A 83 -12.68 15.78 4.46
C ILE A 83 -14.03 16.34 4.89
N ASN A 84 -14.48 15.97 6.09
CA ASN A 84 -15.80 16.33 6.63
C ASN A 84 -15.68 17.49 7.61
N GLN A 85 -15.94 18.70 7.10
CA GLN A 85 -16.05 19.93 7.91
C GLN A 85 -14.82 20.22 8.79
N ALA A 86 -13.65 19.75 8.36
CA ALA A 86 -12.39 19.96 9.05
C ALA A 86 -11.61 21.12 8.39
N PRO A 87 -11.39 22.25 9.09
CA PRO A 87 -10.50 23.29 8.59
C PRO A 87 -9.05 22.81 8.61
N ASP A 88 -8.18 23.46 7.85
CA ASP A 88 -6.71 23.35 7.95
C ASP A 88 -6.13 21.93 7.83
N VAL A 89 -6.78 21.05 7.04
CA VAL A 89 -6.24 19.72 6.74
C VAL A 89 -5.13 19.83 5.70
N THR A 90 -3.98 19.23 5.99
CA THR A 90 -2.85 19.15 5.06
C THR A 90 -2.56 17.69 4.72
N ILE A 91 -2.45 17.39 3.43
CA ILE A 91 -2.12 16.04 2.91
C ILE A 91 -0.88 16.20 2.03
N ARG A 92 0.21 15.49 2.34
CA ARG A 92 1.47 15.57 1.59
C ARG A 92 2.21 14.24 1.56
N GLY A 93 3.02 14.03 0.52
CA GLY A 93 3.92 12.88 0.41
C GLY A 93 3.20 11.54 0.21
N LEU A 94 1.99 11.54 -0.34
CA LEU A 94 1.14 10.35 -0.52
C LEU A 94 0.81 10.14 -1.99
N VAL A 95 0.68 8.88 -2.39
CA VAL A 95 0.07 8.49 -3.67
C VAL A 95 -1.37 8.10 -3.40
N ILE A 96 -2.32 8.73 -4.09
CA ILE A 96 -3.75 8.43 -3.97
C ILE A 96 -4.18 7.83 -5.31
N ARG A 97 -4.77 6.63 -5.31
CA ARG A 97 -5.17 5.93 -6.54
C ARG A 97 -6.50 5.19 -6.41
N ASN A 98 -7.01 4.75 -7.56
CA ASN A 98 -8.23 3.95 -7.67
C ASN A 98 -9.42 4.61 -6.96
N SER A 99 -9.59 5.92 -7.18
CA SER A 99 -10.75 6.66 -6.72
C SER A 99 -11.97 6.37 -7.59
N GLY A 100 -13.15 6.33 -6.99
CA GLY A 100 -14.43 6.38 -7.70
C GLY A 100 -14.99 5.02 -8.13
N SER A 101 -16.30 4.89 -7.97
CA SER A 101 -17.19 3.92 -8.61
C SER A 101 -18.41 4.70 -9.06
N ARG A 102 -18.66 4.79 -10.37
CA ARG A 102 -19.89 5.37 -10.91
C ARG A 102 -20.57 4.34 -11.79
#